data_AF-A0A9P9XA20-F1
#
_entry.id   AF-A0A9P9XA20-F1
#
_cell.length_a   1.000
_cell.length_b   1.000
_cell.length_c   1.000
_cell.angle_alpha   90.00
_cell.angle_beta   90.00
_cell.angle_gamma   90.00
#
_symmetry.space_group_name_H-M   'P 1'
#
loop_
_entity.id
_entity.type
_entity.pdbx_description
1 polymer ?
#
loop_
_entity_poly.entity_id
_entity_poly.type
_entity_poly.pdbx_seq_one_letter_code
_entity_poly.pdbx_strand_id
1 'polypeptide(L)'
;MKTTSAAALALILGLTQILARPVNDPSIDVRDANINSSPVAIESRPLEPDRQALNPFLGEDMNSIKNDNPDPKTKIYPKRSEKDAPYSRSERDLKASIYIPKTFSASSNKQPVILVPGTAAMAGTTYRANLGPLLAKSDFADPLWVNIPDASLDDAQENSEYVAYAINYVQDMTGKKPAVVAWSQGNLNVQWALKYWPSTRDSVTDLVSMSPDFHGTKEAFAACKTPAAIIGCTPSVYQQMYDSKFVQTLRANGGDSAYVPTTSLFSATDEVVQPQSGPIASAILKDGNGVEVSNIEVQKACPATPAGGEVTHEGMLYNSLAFALLRDALTNEGPGKLDRIDKKICADPAAGKLDALEIQATEAVLVDAGANVLAYPNKVRREHTIKAYAKV
;
A
#
# COMPACT_ATOMS: atom_id res chain seq x y z
N MET A 1 3.63 27.98 15.60
CA MET A 1 2.40 27.26 15.96
C MET A 1 1.42 27.39 14.81
N LYS A 2 1.47 26.45 13.86
CA LYS A 2 0.46 26.29 12.81
C LYS A 2 -0.13 24.90 13.01
N THR A 3 -1.45 24.85 13.05
CA THR A 3 -2.26 23.65 13.29
C THR A 3 -1.89 22.56 12.28
N THR A 4 -1.52 21.39 12.80
CA THR A 4 -1.22 20.19 12.02
C THR A 4 -2.49 19.71 11.30
N SER A 5 -2.35 19.24 10.06
CA SER A 5 -3.45 18.75 9.21
C SER A 5 -4.22 17.58 9.81
N ALA A 6 -3.68 16.91 10.83
CA ALA A 6 -4.41 15.94 11.66
C ALA A 6 -5.64 16.55 12.39
N ALA A 7 -5.58 17.85 12.75
CA ALA A 7 -6.72 18.56 13.32
C ALA A 7 -7.79 18.91 12.25
N ALA A 8 -7.41 19.04 10.98
CA ALA A 8 -8.34 19.32 9.89
C ALA A 8 -9.19 18.09 9.54
N LEU A 9 -8.64 16.88 9.66
CA LEU A 9 -9.42 15.63 9.53
C LEU A 9 -10.46 15.48 10.65
N ALA A 10 -10.15 15.94 11.86
CA ALA A 10 -11.10 15.96 12.98
C ALA A 10 -12.19 17.03 12.83
N LEU A 11 -11.91 18.16 12.15
CA LEU A 11 -12.89 19.24 11.96
C LEU A 11 -13.88 19.00 10.82
N ILE A 12 -13.50 18.26 9.77
CA ILE A 12 -14.40 18.00 8.63
C ILE A 12 -15.48 16.95 8.98
N LEU A 13 -15.26 16.11 10.00
CA LEU A 13 -16.24 15.15 10.52
C LEU A 13 -17.26 15.76 11.51
N GLY A 14 -17.17 17.06 11.81
CA GLY A 14 -18.05 17.75 12.77
C GLY A 14 -19.21 18.57 12.18
N LEU A 15 -19.38 18.61 10.86
CA LEU A 15 -20.31 19.55 10.19
C LEU A 15 -21.47 18.90 9.42
N THR A 16 -21.83 17.66 9.74
CA THR A 16 -23.16 17.13 9.39
C THR A 16 -24.02 17.12 10.65
N GLN A 17 -24.72 18.23 10.90
CA GLN A 17 -25.84 18.23 11.84
C GLN A 17 -26.97 17.37 11.28
N ILE A 18 -26.95 16.07 11.57
CA ILE A 18 -28.18 15.29 11.72
C ILE A 18 -28.32 15.06 13.21
N LEU A 19 -28.98 16.00 13.88
CA LEU A 19 -29.45 15.84 15.24
C LEU A 19 -30.47 14.70 15.24
N ALA A 20 -30.05 13.50 15.65
CA ALA A 20 -30.98 12.47 16.07
C ALA A 20 -31.68 12.95 17.35
N ARG A 21 -32.91 13.47 17.21
CA ARG A 21 -33.78 13.73 18.35
C ARG A 21 -34.33 12.40 18.91
N PRO A 22 -34.44 12.24 20.23
CA PRO A 22 -35.13 11.11 20.82
C PRO A 22 -36.64 11.25 20.56
N VAL A 23 -37.26 10.19 20.04
CA VAL A 23 -38.71 10.10 19.81
C VAL A 23 -39.40 9.89 21.16
N ASN A 24 -40.28 10.82 21.53
CA ASN A 24 -41.38 10.62 22.47
C ASN A 24 -42.39 11.78 22.31
N ASP A 25 -43.35 11.64 21.40
CA ASP A 25 -44.68 12.29 21.48
C ASP A 25 -45.65 11.63 20.47
N PRO A 26 -46.80 11.07 20.90
CA PRO A 26 -47.79 10.47 20.01
C PRO A 26 -48.84 11.52 19.59
N SER A 27 -48.50 12.42 18.67
CA SER A 27 -49.53 13.25 18.01
C SER A 27 -49.00 14.06 16.82
N ILE A 28 -48.67 13.41 15.70
CA ILE A 28 -48.57 14.11 14.41
C ILE A 28 -49.26 13.29 13.32
N ASP A 29 -50.31 13.89 12.78
CA ASP A 29 -51.17 13.42 11.69
C ASP A 29 -50.41 13.40 10.36
N VAL A 30 -50.41 12.25 9.69
CA VAL A 30 -49.69 12.01 8.43
C VAL A 30 -50.59 12.39 7.27
N ARG A 31 -50.76 13.69 7.01
CA ARG A 31 -51.29 14.21 5.73
C ARG A 31 -50.63 15.56 5.45
N ASP A 32 -50.13 15.71 4.23
CA ASP A 32 -49.48 16.89 3.65
C ASP A 32 -47.98 17.07 3.92
N ALA A 33 -47.17 16.21 3.30
CA ALA A 33 -45.87 16.61 2.78
C ALA A 33 -45.68 16.00 1.38
N ASN A 34 -45.90 16.83 0.35
CA ASN A 34 -45.51 16.53 -1.02
C ASN A 34 -43.99 16.30 -1.07
N ILE A 35 -43.57 15.03 -1.16
CA ILE A 35 -42.17 14.67 -1.41
C ILE A 35 -41.93 14.81 -2.92
N ASN A 36 -41.59 16.04 -3.33
CA ASN A 36 -40.79 16.26 -4.53
C ASN A 36 -39.35 16.56 -4.06
N SER A 37 -38.67 15.53 -3.60
CA SER A 37 -37.22 15.57 -3.38
C SER A 37 -36.55 14.77 -4.50
N SER A 38 -36.19 15.46 -5.59
CA SER A 38 -35.11 14.98 -6.44
C SER A 38 -33.88 14.75 -5.56
N PRO A 39 -33.13 13.65 -5.73
CA PRO A 39 -31.87 13.51 -5.01
C PRO A 39 -30.98 14.66 -5.42
N VAL A 40 -30.65 15.54 -4.48
CA VAL A 40 -29.51 16.44 -4.62
C VAL A 40 -28.29 15.53 -4.59
N ALA A 41 -27.95 14.99 -5.76
CA ALA A 41 -26.63 14.49 -6.01
C ALA A 41 -25.71 15.67 -5.71
N ILE A 42 -24.92 15.55 -4.65
CA ILE A 42 -23.71 16.35 -4.54
C ILE A 42 -22.87 15.87 -5.72
N GLU A 43 -22.96 16.60 -6.82
CA GLU A 43 -22.05 16.49 -7.95
C GLU A 43 -20.64 16.65 -7.34
N SER A 44 -19.96 15.52 -7.18
CA SER A 44 -18.50 15.53 -7.15
C SER A 44 -18.10 16.31 -8.39
N ARG A 45 -17.51 17.50 -8.21
CA ARG A 45 -17.04 18.32 -9.33
C ARG A 45 -16.35 17.38 -10.33
N PRO A 46 -16.82 17.31 -11.59
CA PRO A 46 -16.07 16.58 -12.59
C PRO A 46 -14.70 17.26 -12.64
N LEU A 47 -13.66 16.53 -12.27
CA LEU A 47 -12.30 16.92 -12.65
C LEU A 47 -12.34 16.95 -14.19
N GLU A 48 -12.47 18.15 -14.75
CA GLU A 48 -12.56 18.36 -16.19
C GLU A 48 -11.34 17.71 -16.89
N PRO A 49 -11.53 17.22 -18.12
CA PRO A 49 -10.76 16.14 -18.70
C PRO A 49 -9.40 16.60 -19.26
N ASP A 50 -8.36 15.87 -18.87
CA ASP A 50 -7.07 15.65 -19.54
C ASP A 50 -6.23 16.84 -20.01
N ARG A 51 -4.97 16.85 -19.55
CA ARG A 51 -3.84 16.44 -20.42
C ARG A 51 -2.53 16.30 -19.64
N GLN A 52 -2.36 15.12 -19.03
CA GLN A 52 -1.15 14.26 -19.02
C GLN A 52 -1.22 13.14 -17.97
N ALA A 53 -2.23 13.15 -17.08
CA ALA A 53 -2.28 12.33 -15.86
C ALA A 53 -3.39 11.25 -15.75
N LEU A 54 -4.27 11.04 -16.73
CA LEU A 54 -5.41 10.08 -16.60
C LEU A 54 -5.61 9.15 -17.82
N ASN A 55 -4.62 9.10 -18.72
CA ASN A 55 -4.73 8.44 -20.02
C ASN A 55 -5.12 6.93 -19.96
N PRO A 56 -5.76 6.39 -21.03
CA PRO A 56 -6.14 4.97 -21.25
C PRO A 56 -4.98 3.94 -21.22
N PHE A 57 -3.81 4.36 -20.73
CA PHE A 57 -2.57 3.61 -20.60
C PHE A 57 -2.68 2.43 -19.63
N LEU A 58 -3.47 2.57 -18.56
CA LEU A 58 -3.61 1.54 -17.53
C LEU A 58 -4.58 0.44 -17.98
N GLY A 59 -5.62 0.79 -18.74
CA GLY A 59 -6.70 -0.10 -19.15
C GLY A 59 -8.03 0.30 -18.49
N GLU A 60 -9.07 -0.49 -18.72
CA GLU A 60 -10.37 -0.33 -18.05
C GLU A 60 -10.30 -0.96 -16.65
N ASP A 61 -11.08 -0.43 -15.70
CA ASP A 61 -11.22 -0.95 -14.33
C ASP A 61 -9.90 -1.30 -13.63
N MET A 62 -8.99 -0.33 -13.48
CA MET A 62 -7.68 -0.52 -12.84
C MET A 62 -7.73 -1.08 -11.41
N ASN A 63 -8.87 -0.99 -10.74
CA ASN A 63 -9.09 -1.54 -9.40
C ASN A 63 -9.78 -2.92 -9.41
N SER A 64 -9.94 -3.54 -10.59
CA SER A 64 -10.63 -4.81 -10.68
C SER A 64 -9.95 -5.88 -9.85
N ILE A 65 -10.76 -6.66 -9.13
CA ILE A 65 -10.37 -7.88 -8.42
C ILE A 65 -10.83 -9.14 -9.18
N LYS A 66 -11.31 -8.97 -10.42
CA LYS A 66 -11.90 -10.02 -11.27
C LYS A 66 -11.22 -10.08 -12.64
N ASN A 67 -9.90 -9.92 -12.66
CA ASN A 67 -9.13 -9.94 -13.89
C ASN A 67 -9.09 -11.35 -14.49
N ASP A 68 -9.16 -11.44 -15.81
CA ASP A 68 -9.02 -12.71 -16.55
C ASP A 68 -7.57 -12.88 -17.00
N ASN A 69 -6.78 -13.55 -16.17
CA ASN A 69 -5.37 -13.82 -16.43
C ASN A 69 -5.17 -15.28 -16.86
N PRO A 70 -4.21 -15.57 -17.77
CA PRO A 70 -3.94 -16.93 -18.22
C PRO A 70 -3.51 -17.83 -17.06
N ASP A 71 -3.77 -19.13 -17.18
CA ASP A 71 -3.31 -20.09 -16.18
C ASP A 71 -1.77 -20.14 -16.10
N PRO A 72 -1.20 -20.41 -14.91
CA PRO A 72 0.24 -20.56 -14.78
C PRO A 72 0.74 -21.75 -15.62
N LYS A 73 1.95 -21.59 -16.19
CA LYS A 73 2.65 -22.59 -17.00
C LYS A 73 3.12 -23.78 -16.16
N THR A 74 3.41 -23.53 -14.88
CA THR A 74 3.82 -24.57 -13.93
C THR A 74 2.92 -24.59 -12.69
N LYS A 75 3.04 -25.64 -11.86
CA LYS A 75 2.23 -25.78 -10.66
C LYS A 75 2.75 -24.89 -9.53
N ILE A 76 2.06 -23.79 -9.29
CA ILE A 76 2.34 -22.86 -8.17
C ILE A 76 1.28 -22.94 -7.04
N TYR A 77 0.17 -23.65 -7.27
CA TYR A 77 -0.93 -23.86 -6.32
C TYR A 77 -1.29 -25.37 -6.24
N PRO A 78 -1.72 -25.91 -5.08
CA PRO A 78 -1.93 -25.27 -3.77
C PRO A 78 -0.65 -24.92 -3.02
N LYS A 79 0.51 -25.33 -3.55
CA LYS A 79 1.83 -24.98 -3.03
C LYS A 79 2.83 -25.05 -4.18
N ARG A 80 3.78 -24.10 -4.20
CA ARG A 80 4.93 -24.12 -5.13
C ARG A 80 6.08 -24.94 -4.55
N SER A 81 6.26 -24.86 -3.23
CA SER A 81 7.23 -25.64 -2.45
C SER A 81 6.56 -26.33 -1.28
N GLU A 82 7.11 -27.48 -0.85
CA GLU A 82 6.66 -28.20 0.36
C GLU A 82 6.83 -27.38 1.65
N LYS A 83 7.64 -26.32 1.62
CA LYS A 83 7.86 -25.42 2.76
C LYS A 83 6.89 -24.24 2.80
N ASP A 84 6.10 -24.04 1.76
CA ASP A 84 5.15 -22.94 1.70
C ASP A 84 3.96 -23.19 2.63
N ALA A 85 3.48 -22.13 3.27
CA ALA A 85 2.23 -22.15 4.00
C ALA A 85 1.05 -22.48 3.06
N PRO A 86 -0.02 -23.12 3.57
CA PRO A 86 -1.21 -23.35 2.76
C PRO A 86 -1.93 -22.03 2.47
N TYR A 87 -2.42 -21.88 1.24
CA TYR A 87 -3.39 -20.85 0.90
C TYR A 87 -4.77 -21.19 1.48
N SER A 88 -5.46 -20.16 1.99
CA SER A 88 -6.87 -20.24 2.39
C SER A 88 -7.81 -19.63 1.34
N ARG A 89 -7.29 -18.79 0.45
CA ARG A 89 -8.02 -18.25 -0.71
C ARG A 89 -7.92 -19.18 -1.92
N SER A 90 -8.94 -19.16 -2.78
CA SER A 90 -8.93 -19.99 -3.99
C SER A 90 -7.92 -19.45 -5.01
N GLU A 91 -7.32 -20.34 -5.80
CA GLU A 91 -6.41 -19.92 -6.88
C GLU A 91 -7.07 -18.94 -7.85
N ARG A 92 -8.38 -19.10 -8.10
CA ARG A 92 -9.15 -18.19 -8.94
C ARG A 92 -9.12 -16.77 -8.39
N ASP A 93 -9.40 -16.60 -7.09
CA ASP A 93 -9.45 -15.27 -6.47
C ASP A 93 -8.06 -14.65 -6.37
N LEU A 94 -7.05 -15.46 -6.02
CA LEU A 94 -5.65 -15.04 -5.98
C LEU A 94 -5.19 -14.54 -7.36
N LYS A 95 -5.42 -15.33 -8.42
CA LYS A 95 -5.06 -14.99 -9.80
C LYS A 95 -5.82 -13.77 -10.31
N ALA A 96 -7.12 -13.67 -10.02
CA ALA A 96 -7.97 -12.60 -10.50
C ALA A 96 -7.68 -11.24 -9.85
N SER A 97 -7.01 -11.21 -8.70
CA SER A 97 -6.56 -9.97 -8.05
C SER A 97 -5.43 -9.24 -8.80
N ILE A 98 -4.73 -9.93 -9.70
CA ILE A 98 -3.56 -9.41 -10.40
C ILE A 98 -4.03 -8.62 -11.61
N TYR A 99 -3.75 -7.33 -11.64
CA TYR A 99 -4.02 -6.47 -12.79
C TYR A 99 -2.78 -6.35 -13.65
N ILE A 100 -2.88 -6.76 -14.92
CA ILE A 100 -1.83 -6.65 -15.92
C ILE A 100 -2.22 -5.51 -16.89
N PRO A 101 -1.54 -4.36 -16.85
CA PRO A 101 -1.86 -3.25 -17.75
C PRO A 101 -1.71 -3.66 -19.22
N LYS A 102 -2.50 -3.04 -20.11
CA LYS A 102 -2.38 -3.27 -21.57
C LYS A 102 -0.99 -2.94 -22.13
N THR A 103 -0.23 -2.13 -21.41
CA THR A 103 1.11 -1.67 -21.75
C THR A 103 2.20 -2.60 -21.25
N PHE A 104 1.85 -3.55 -20.37
CA PHE A 104 2.78 -4.56 -19.87
C PHE A 104 3.15 -5.55 -20.97
N SER A 105 4.43 -5.88 -21.06
CA SER A 105 4.95 -6.82 -22.05
C SER A 105 5.91 -7.82 -21.40
N ALA A 106 5.45 -9.07 -21.26
CA ALA A 106 6.28 -10.17 -20.76
C ALA A 106 7.52 -10.46 -21.62
N SER A 107 7.52 -10.04 -22.90
CA SER A 107 8.65 -10.18 -23.82
C SER A 107 9.61 -8.98 -23.80
N SER A 108 9.24 -7.85 -23.18
CA SER A 108 10.10 -6.69 -23.01
C SER A 108 11.34 -7.04 -22.21
N ASN A 109 12.47 -6.38 -22.44
CA ASN A 109 13.68 -6.52 -21.61
C ASN A 109 13.55 -5.85 -20.24
N LYS A 110 12.51 -5.05 -20.02
CA LYS A 110 12.23 -4.41 -18.73
C LYS A 110 11.96 -5.45 -17.64
N GLN A 111 12.33 -5.10 -16.42
CA GLN A 111 12.09 -5.85 -15.20
C GLN A 111 10.60 -5.77 -14.83
N PRO A 112 9.86 -6.89 -14.70
CA PRO A 112 8.50 -6.85 -14.16
C PRO A 112 8.50 -6.31 -12.73
N VAL A 113 7.56 -5.42 -12.41
CA VAL A 113 7.43 -4.82 -11.07
C VAL A 113 6.02 -5.01 -10.56
N ILE A 114 5.88 -5.71 -9.43
CA ILE A 114 4.61 -5.89 -8.73
C ILE A 114 4.43 -4.73 -7.74
N LEU A 115 3.41 -3.91 -7.96
CA LEU A 115 3.02 -2.85 -7.03
C LEU A 115 1.97 -3.39 -6.03
N VAL A 116 2.27 -3.32 -4.74
CA VAL A 116 1.41 -3.81 -3.65
C VAL A 116 0.83 -2.64 -2.86
N PRO A 117 -0.50 -2.50 -2.73
CA PRO A 117 -1.13 -1.32 -2.15
C PRO A 117 -1.02 -1.28 -0.62
N GLY A 118 -1.34 -0.11 -0.07
CA GLY A 118 -1.45 0.13 1.35
C GLY A 118 -2.81 -0.22 1.96
N THR A 119 -2.97 0.17 3.23
CA THR A 119 -4.22 0.00 3.97
C THR A 119 -5.34 0.83 3.36
N ALA A 120 -6.51 0.22 3.20
CA ALA A 120 -7.73 0.84 2.71
C ALA A 120 -7.63 1.46 1.30
N ALA A 121 -6.60 1.10 0.53
CA ALA A 121 -6.38 1.61 -0.80
C ALA A 121 -6.36 0.49 -1.84
N MET A 122 -7.04 0.70 -2.97
CA MET A 122 -6.89 -0.16 -4.14
C MET A 122 -5.63 0.23 -4.91
N ALA A 123 -4.93 -0.75 -5.50
CA ALA A 123 -3.63 -0.50 -6.11
C ALA A 123 -3.73 0.37 -7.36
N GLY A 124 -4.74 0.17 -8.21
CA GLY A 124 -4.97 1.03 -9.37
C GLY A 124 -5.08 2.51 -9.00
N THR A 125 -5.98 2.86 -8.07
CA THR A 125 -6.12 4.24 -7.58
C THR A 125 -4.84 4.76 -6.92
N THR A 126 -4.13 3.93 -6.17
CA THR A 126 -2.89 4.31 -5.49
C THR A 126 -1.80 4.70 -6.49
N TYR A 127 -1.61 3.88 -7.53
CA TYR A 127 -0.43 3.97 -8.38
C TYR A 127 -0.65 4.70 -9.70
N ARG A 128 -1.90 5.02 -10.07
CA ARG A 128 -2.25 5.63 -11.37
C ARG A 128 -1.59 6.98 -11.65
N ALA A 129 -1.23 7.74 -10.61
CA ALA A 129 -0.72 9.10 -10.71
C ALA A 129 0.75 9.23 -10.25
N ASN A 130 1.44 8.12 -10.00
CA ASN A 130 2.82 8.12 -9.52
C ASN A 130 3.64 6.97 -10.15
N LEU A 131 3.98 5.92 -9.40
CA LEU A 131 4.86 4.83 -9.81
C LEU A 131 4.34 4.08 -11.05
N GLY A 132 3.02 3.94 -11.23
CA GLY A 132 2.43 3.28 -12.40
C GLY A 132 2.90 3.92 -13.72
N PRO A 133 2.55 5.18 -14.02
CA PRO A 133 3.02 5.85 -15.23
C PRO A 133 4.54 6.08 -15.25
N LEU A 134 5.19 6.34 -14.11
CA LEU A 134 6.65 6.55 -14.07
C LEU A 134 7.43 5.31 -14.51
N LEU A 135 7.08 4.13 -13.98
CA LEU A 135 7.73 2.88 -14.31
C LEU A 135 7.42 2.46 -15.74
N ALA A 136 6.16 2.54 -16.16
CA ALA A 136 5.79 2.06 -17.48
C ALA A 136 6.42 2.90 -18.62
N LYS A 137 6.62 4.21 -18.40
CA LYS A 137 7.37 5.10 -19.30
C LYS A 137 8.89 4.94 -19.20
N SER A 138 9.41 4.29 -18.16
CA SER A 138 10.84 4.05 -17.98
C SER A 138 11.40 3.03 -18.99
N ASP A 139 12.71 2.96 -19.11
CA ASP A 139 13.44 1.98 -19.91
C ASP A 139 13.83 0.71 -19.11
N PHE A 140 13.64 0.70 -17.79
CA PHE A 140 14.14 -0.36 -16.91
C PHE A 140 13.06 -1.26 -16.31
N ALA A 141 11.82 -0.77 -16.15
CA ALA A 141 10.77 -1.48 -15.42
C ALA A 141 9.43 -1.51 -16.15
N ASP A 142 8.63 -2.55 -15.88
CA ASP A 142 7.28 -2.71 -16.43
C ASP A 142 6.30 -3.06 -15.29
N PRO A 143 5.41 -2.13 -14.89
CA PRO A 143 4.58 -2.30 -13.71
C PRO A 143 3.33 -3.13 -13.99
N LEU A 144 2.94 -3.90 -12.98
CA LEU A 144 1.64 -4.50 -12.79
C LEU A 144 1.30 -4.41 -11.31
N TRP A 145 0.06 -4.68 -10.90
CA TRP A 145 -0.30 -4.56 -9.48
C TRP A 145 -1.27 -5.61 -8.99
N VAL A 146 -1.34 -5.74 -7.67
CA VAL A 146 -2.25 -6.66 -6.98
C VAL A 146 -3.34 -5.85 -6.30
N ASN A 147 -4.57 -5.98 -6.78
CA ASN A 147 -5.74 -5.41 -6.15
C ASN A 147 -6.23 -6.37 -5.04
N ILE A 148 -5.70 -6.19 -3.84
CA ILE A 148 -6.12 -6.97 -2.67
C ILE A 148 -7.59 -6.66 -2.35
N PRO A 149 -8.49 -7.66 -2.26
CA PRO A 149 -9.90 -7.44 -1.96
C PRO A 149 -10.14 -6.62 -0.69
N ASP A 150 -11.26 -5.92 -0.67
CA ASP A 150 -11.63 -4.98 0.39
C ASP A 150 -10.53 -3.94 0.71
N ALA A 151 -9.70 -3.61 -0.28
CA ALA A 151 -8.64 -2.62 -0.17
C ALA A 151 -7.68 -2.90 1.01
N SER A 152 -7.30 -4.17 1.22
CA SER A 152 -6.37 -4.57 2.30
C SER A 152 -6.90 -4.30 3.72
N LEU A 153 -8.23 -4.23 3.91
CA LEU A 153 -8.86 -4.01 5.22
C LEU A 153 -9.10 -5.30 6.01
N ASP A 154 -9.15 -6.45 5.35
CA ASP A 154 -9.30 -7.77 5.97
C ASP A 154 -7.99 -8.25 6.64
N ASP A 155 -7.97 -9.45 7.22
CA ASP A 155 -6.80 -10.06 7.88
C ASP A 155 -5.54 -9.95 7.02
N ALA A 156 -4.50 -9.25 7.51
CA ALA A 156 -3.23 -9.05 6.83
C ALA A 156 -2.53 -10.38 6.48
N GLN A 157 -2.78 -11.45 7.22
CA GLN A 157 -2.28 -12.79 6.92
C GLN A 157 -2.89 -13.36 5.63
N GLU A 158 -4.12 -12.97 5.31
CA GLU A 158 -4.85 -13.34 4.09
C GLU A 158 -4.54 -12.36 2.96
N ASN A 159 -4.38 -11.07 3.26
CA ASN A 159 -3.88 -10.08 2.29
C ASN A 159 -2.51 -10.51 1.72
N SER A 160 -1.66 -11.09 2.57
CA SER A 160 -0.34 -11.63 2.20
C SER A 160 -0.41 -12.81 1.23
N GLU A 161 -1.51 -13.57 1.20
CA GLU A 161 -1.68 -14.69 0.26
C GLU A 161 -1.73 -14.20 -1.19
N TYR A 162 -2.40 -13.08 -1.45
CA TYR A 162 -2.45 -12.46 -2.78
C TYR A 162 -1.06 -12.04 -3.25
N VAL A 163 -0.24 -11.50 -2.34
CA VAL A 163 1.15 -11.12 -2.63
C VAL A 163 2.03 -12.34 -2.90
N ALA A 164 1.95 -13.38 -2.06
CA ALA A 164 2.71 -14.61 -2.26
C ALA A 164 2.38 -15.29 -3.59
N TYR A 165 1.09 -15.35 -3.94
CA TYR A 165 0.64 -15.89 -5.21
C TYR A 165 1.13 -15.03 -6.38
N ALA A 166 0.98 -13.71 -6.31
CA ALA A 166 1.38 -12.80 -7.39
C ALA A 166 2.88 -12.87 -7.71
N ILE A 167 3.75 -12.93 -6.70
CA ILE A 167 5.20 -13.09 -6.90
C ILE A 167 5.50 -14.35 -7.73
N ASN A 168 4.93 -15.48 -7.31
CA ASN A 168 5.16 -16.75 -7.97
C ASN A 168 4.52 -16.81 -9.37
N TYR A 169 3.31 -16.28 -9.51
CA TYR A 169 2.56 -16.23 -10.76
C TYR A 169 3.25 -15.36 -11.82
N VAL A 170 3.70 -14.15 -11.46
CA VAL A 170 4.39 -13.26 -12.39
C VAL A 170 5.72 -13.86 -12.83
N GLN A 171 6.45 -14.49 -11.89
CA GLN A 171 7.70 -15.17 -12.24
C GLN A 171 7.48 -16.30 -13.25
N ASP A 172 6.45 -17.11 -13.04
CA ASP A 172 6.11 -18.23 -13.92
C ASP A 172 5.61 -17.74 -15.29
N MET A 173 4.69 -16.77 -15.30
CA MET A 173 4.10 -16.22 -16.52
C MET A 173 5.13 -15.54 -17.40
N THR A 174 6.03 -14.74 -16.82
CA THR A 174 7.03 -13.96 -17.57
C THR A 174 8.34 -14.71 -17.81
N GLY A 175 8.64 -15.74 -17.00
CA GLY A 175 9.95 -16.38 -16.97
C GLY A 175 11.05 -15.53 -16.31
N LYS A 176 10.70 -14.37 -15.75
CA LYS A 176 11.63 -13.42 -15.10
C LYS A 176 11.23 -13.24 -13.65
N LYS A 177 12.19 -13.18 -12.74
CA LYS A 177 11.91 -12.83 -11.33
C LYS A 177 11.43 -11.38 -11.29
N PRO A 178 10.19 -11.03 -10.88
CA PRO A 178 9.79 -9.65 -10.66
C PRO A 178 10.60 -8.98 -9.54
N ALA A 179 10.58 -7.65 -9.50
CA ALA A 179 10.80 -6.88 -8.27
C ALA A 179 9.44 -6.57 -7.62
N VAL A 180 9.42 -6.30 -6.33
CA VAL A 180 8.20 -5.86 -5.62
C VAL A 180 8.42 -4.45 -5.08
N VAL A 181 7.46 -3.57 -5.35
CA VAL A 181 7.38 -2.25 -4.72
C VAL A 181 6.10 -2.19 -3.91
N ALA A 182 6.22 -1.87 -2.62
CA ALA A 182 5.09 -1.90 -1.73
C ALA A 182 4.98 -0.60 -0.94
N TRP A 183 3.75 -0.18 -0.67
CA TRP A 183 3.45 1.02 0.10
C TRP A 183 2.68 0.69 1.37
N SER A 184 3.01 1.35 2.49
CA SER A 184 2.28 1.18 3.76
C SER A 184 2.22 -0.30 4.18
N GLN A 185 1.05 -0.79 4.62
CA GLN A 185 0.77 -2.20 4.93
C GLN A 185 1.17 -3.20 3.84
N GLY A 186 1.23 -2.78 2.57
CA GLY A 186 1.73 -3.65 1.49
C GLY A 186 3.09 -4.25 1.84
N ASN A 187 3.92 -3.53 2.59
CA ASN A 187 5.21 -3.99 3.07
C ASN A 187 5.10 -5.10 4.12
N LEU A 188 4.17 -5.01 5.06
CA LEU A 188 3.84 -6.10 5.98
C LEU A 188 3.37 -7.34 5.20
N ASN A 189 2.53 -7.14 4.19
CA ASN A 189 2.00 -8.22 3.36
C ASN A 189 3.12 -8.94 2.57
N VAL A 190 4.07 -8.18 2.00
CA VAL A 190 5.24 -8.74 1.32
C VAL A 190 6.17 -9.47 2.29
N GLN A 191 6.50 -8.86 3.42
CA GLN A 191 7.42 -9.47 4.39
C GLN A 191 6.82 -10.75 5.00
N TRP A 192 5.51 -10.78 5.24
CA TRP A 192 4.79 -11.98 5.66
C TRP A 192 4.78 -13.06 4.58
N ALA A 193 4.54 -12.69 3.32
CA ALA A 193 4.63 -13.60 2.17
C ALA A 193 6.04 -14.21 2.05
N LEU A 194 7.10 -13.39 2.10
CA LEU A 194 8.50 -13.85 2.07
C LEU A 194 8.82 -14.79 3.24
N LYS A 195 8.27 -14.51 4.43
CA LYS A 195 8.48 -15.34 5.62
C LYS A 195 7.83 -16.72 5.47
N TYR A 196 6.54 -16.77 5.14
CA TYR A 196 5.72 -17.98 5.24
C TYR A 196 5.50 -18.73 3.91
N TRP A 197 5.82 -18.13 2.78
CA TRP A 197 5.95 -18.79 1.47
C TRP A 197 7.39 -18.67 0.96
N PRO A 198 8.35 -19.43 1.51
CA PRO A 198 9.76 -19.27 1.17
C PRO A 198 10.08 -19.40 -0.32
N SER A 199 9.25 -20.08 -1.13
CA SER A 199 9.40 -20.15 -2.58
C SER A 199 9.39 -18.78 -3.28
N THR A 200 8.77 -17.78 -2.66
CA THR A 200 8.73 -16.41 -3.17
C THR A 200 10.10 -15.74 -3.17
N ARG A 201 11.00 -16.11 -2.23
CA ARG A 201 12.35 -15.54 -2.11
C ARG A 201 13.21 -15.83 -3.34
N ASP A 202 13.05 -17.03 -3.91
CA ASP A 202 13.74 -17.42 -5.14
C ASP A 202 13.08 -16.83 -6.39
N SER A 203 11.89 -16.24 -6.25
CA SER A 203 11.05 -15.77 -7.34
C SER A 203 11.05 -14.26 -7.50
N VAL A 204 11.65 -13.50 -6.57
CA VAL A 204 11.74 -12.03 -6.62
C VAL A 204 13.21 -11.60 -6.66
N THR A 205 13.51 -10.44 -7.24
CA THR A 205 14.85 -9.85 -7.17
C THR A 205 15.01 -8.99 -5.91
N ASP A 206 14.07 -8.06 -5.68
CA ASP A 206 14.19 -7.00 -4.69
C ASP A 206 12.83 -6.67 -4.07
N LEU A 207 12.88 -6.14 -2.84
CA LEU A 207 11.79 -5.40 -2.23
C LEU A 207 12.18 -3.92 -2.12
N VAL A 208 11.44 -3.02 -2.75
CA VAL A 208 11.53 -1.58 -2.50
C VAL A 208 10.31 -1.13 -1.72
N SER A 209 10.54 -0.71 -0.49
CA SER A 209 9.52 -0.42 0.50
C SER A 209 9.33 1.08 0.67
N MET A 210 8.15 1.57 0.28
CA MET A 210 7.73 2.96 0.41
C MET A 210 6.90 3.14 1.67
N SER A 211 7.37 3.94 2.62
CA SER A 211 6.74 4.18 3.93
C SER A 211 6.30 2.88 4.64
N PRO A 212 7.18 1.87 4.78
CA PRO A 212 6.83 0.61 5.42
C PRO A 212 6.60 0.77 6.92
N ASP A 213 5.77 -0.13 7.46
CA ASP A 213 5.44 -0.26 8.86
C ASP A 213 5.78 -1.67 9.39
N PHE A 214 7.00 -2.16 9.16
CA PHE A 214 7.43 -3.50 9.59
C PHE A 214 7.37 -3.74 11.11
N HIS A 215 7.26 -2.68 11.91
CA HIS A 215 7.01 -2.74 13.34
C HIS A 215 5.65 -2.16 13.72
N GLY A 216 4.73 -2.01 12.77
CA GLY A 216 3.45 -1.34 12.96
C GLY A 216 3.61 0.15 13.28
N THR A 217 2.56 0.75 13.84
CA THR A 217 2.54 2.18 14.20
C THR A 217 1.90 2.41 15.56
N LYS A 218 2.36 3.46 16.24
CA LYS A 218 1.76 3.98 17.47
C LYS A 218 0.60 4.95 17.20
N GLU A 219 0.52 5.51 16.00
CA GLU A 219 -0.46 6.55 15.61
C GLU A 219 -1.79 5.99 15.12
N ALA A 220 -1.84 4.75 14.58
CA ALA A 220 -3.09 4.08 14.18
C ALA A 220 -4.14 4.04 15.30
N PHE A 221 -3.72 4.24 16.55
CA PHE A 221 -4.58 4.22 17.70
C PHE A 221 -5.48 5.46 17.82
N ALA A 222 -5.21 6.59 17.16
CA ALA A 222 -6.11 7.74 17.20
C ALA A 222 -7.47 7.41 16.56
N ALA A 223 -7.48 6.76 15.40
CA ALA A 223 -8.72 6.41 14.68
C ALA A 223 -9.54 5.34 15.42
N CYS A 224 -8.88 4.30 15.95
CA CYS A 224 -9.52 3.20 16.69
C CYS A 224 -9.80 3.48 18.19
N LYS A 225 -9.53 4.70 18.66
CA LYS A 225 -9.92 5.19 20.00
C LYS A 225 -10.96 6.31 19.97
N THR A 226 -11.42 6.71 18.78
CA THR A 226 -12.52 7.68 18.69
C THR A 226 -13.83 7.06 19.19
N PRO A 227 -14.86 7.85 19.52
CA PRO A 227 -16.21 7.32 19.80
C PRO A 227 -16.78 6.42 18.69
N ALA A 228 -16.31 6.56 17.44
CA ALA A 228 -16.63 5.65 16.34
C ALA A 228 -16.07 4.22 16.56
N ALA A 229 -15.06 4.03 17.41
CA ALA A 229 -14.54 2.73 17.82
C ALA A 229 -15.53 1.90 18.67
N ILE A 230 -16.63 2.51 19.16
CA ILE A 230 -17.77 1.77 19.72
C ILE A 230 -18.33 0.77 18.67
N ILE A 231 -18.18 1.09 17.39
CA ILE A 231 -18.60 0.29 16.23
C ILE A 231 -17.51 -0.75 15.83
N GLY A 232 -16.26 -0.57 16.27
CA GLY A 232 -15.09 -1.41 15.92
C GLY A 232 -14.20 -0.80 14.84
N CYS A 233 -13.04 -1.43 14.60
CA CYS A 233 -12.07 -1.07 13.56
C CYS A 233 -11.93 -2.20 12.52
N THR A 234 -11.13 -2.01 11.48
CA THR A 234 -10.89 -3.10 10.52
C THR A 234 -9.82 -4.07 11.03
N PRO A 235 -9.88 -5.34 10.60
CA PRO A 235 -8.86 -6.35 10.90
C PRO A 235 -7.41 -5.88 10.77
N SER A 236 -7.03 -5.40 9.60
CA SER A 236 -5.65 -5.03 9.31
C SER A 236 -5.18 -3.80 10.09
N VAL A 237 -6.06 -2.88 10.45
CA VAL A 237 -5.70 -1.71 11.27
C VAL A 237 -5.30 -2.14 12.68
N TYR A 238 -5.99 -3.12 13.28
CA TYR A 238 -5.54 -3.72 14.54
C TYR A 238 -4.19 -4.43 14.40
N GLN A 239 -3.99 -5.13 13.28
CA GLN A 239 -2.74 -5.87 13.03
C GLN A 239 -1.55 -4.95 12.78
N GLN A 240 -1.76 -3.72 12.31
CA GLN A 240 -0.71 -2.70 12.14
C GLN A 240 -0.38 -1.94 13.43
N MET A 241 -1.05 -2.23 14.55
CA MET A 241 -0.63 -1.63 15.82
C MET A 241 0.79 -2.09 16.19
N TYR A 242 1.59 -1.17 16.73
CA TYR A 242 3.01 -1.39 17.00
C TYR A 242 3.30 -2.68 17.80
N ASP A 243 2.45 -2.97 18.79
CA ASP A 243 2.58 -4.14 19.66
C ASP A 243 1.53 -5.23 19.35
N SER A 244 0.96 -5.28 18.15
CA SER A 244 -0.02 -6.32 17.77
C SER A 244 0.59 -7.72 17.80
N LYS A 245 -0.23 -8.76 17.94
CA LYS A 245 0.24 -10.15 17.88
C LYS A 245 0.78 -10.47 16.49
N PHE A 246 0.21 -9.91 15.45
CA PHE A 246 0.63 -10.04 14.05
C PHE A 246 2.03 -9.49 13.86
N VAL A 247 2.30 -8.25 14.28
CA VAL A 247 3.63 -7.62 14.16
C VAL A 247 4.65 -8.41 14.99
N GLN A 248 4.33 -8.79 16.22
CA GLN A 248 5.22 -9.61 17.05
C GLN A 248 5.52 -10.96 16.37
N THR A 249 4.50 -11.61 15.80
CA THR A 249 4.63 -12.89 15.09
C THR A 249 5.47 -12.74 13.82
N LEU A 250 5.23 -11.68 13.04
CA LEU A 250 6.02 -11.37 11.84
C LEU A 250 7.48 -11.17 12.19
N ARG A 251 7.78 -10.37 13.22
CA ARG A 251 9.15 -10.01 13.60
C ARG A 251 9.91 -11.14 14.29
N ALA A 252 9.23 -12.07 14.96
CA ALA A 252 9.86 -13.20 15.62
C ALA A 252 10.66 -14.08 14.65
N ASN A 253 11.67 -14.80 15.18
CA ASN A 253 12.48 -15.78 14.44
C ASN A 253 13.10 -15.23 13.15
N GLY A 254 13.62 -13.99 13.21
CA GLY A 254 14.36 -13.36 12.11
C GLY A 254 13.48 -12.70 11.04
N GLY A 255 12.17 -12.56 11.24
CA GLY A 255 11.31 -11.82 10.31
C GLY A 255 11.39 -10.30 10.45
N ASP A 256 12.13 -9.81 11.45
CA ASP A 256 12.61 -8.42 11.55
C ASP A 256 13.88 -8.15 10.73
N SER A 257 14.33 -9.15 9.96
CA SER A 257 15.45 -9.06 9.02
C SER A 257 14.96 -9.36 7.60
N ALA A 258 15.63 -8.82 6.58
CA ALA A 258 15.22 -9.02 5.20
C ALA A 258 15.39 -10.47 4.72
N TYR A 259 14.53 -10.88 3.80
CA TYR A 259 14.61 -12.19 3.12
C TYR A 259 15.15 -12.11 1.69
N VAL A 260 15.07 -10.93 1.09
CA VAL A 260 15.61 -10.57 -0.24
C VAL A 260 16.24 -9.17 -0.15
N PRO A 261 17.13 -8.75 -1.06
CA PRO A 261 17.65 -7.39 -1.06
C PRO A 261 16.54 -6.36 -0.89
N THR A 262 16.64 -5.50 0.13
CA THR A 262 15.54 -4.62 0.53
C THR A 262 15.98 -3.16 0.65
N THR A 263 15.25 -2.26 -0.02
CA THR A 263 15.42 -0.81 0.08
C THR A 263 14.24 -0.21 0.80
N SER A 264 14.42 0.23 2.04
CA SER A 264 13.39 0.85 2.86
C SER A 264 13.50 2.37 2.82
N LEU A 265 12.44 3.03 2.34
CA LEU A 265 12.36 4.47 2.07
C LEU A 265 11.27 5.06 2.96
N PHE A 266 11.64 5.95 3.88
CA PHE A 266 10.71 6.45 4.89
C PHE A 266 11.00 7.90 5.29
N SER A 267 10.02 8.53 5.92
CA SER A 267 10.02 9.95 6.28
C SER A 267 9.80 10.14 7.77
N ALA A 268 10.62 10.96 8.42
CA ALA A 268 10.43 11.33 9.82
C ALA A 268 9.09 12.06 10.06
N THR A 269 8.52 12.67 9.02
CA THR A 269 7.26 13.45 9.08
C THR A 269 6.03 12.65 8.67
N ASP A 270 6.15 11.33 8.47
CA ASP A 270 5.04 10.44 8.14
C ASP A 270 3.90 10.56 9.20
N GLU A 271 2.72 10.95 8.76
CA GLU A 271 1.57 11.23 9.63
C GLU A 271 0.71 9.98 9.97
N VAL A 272 1.02 8.83 9.37
CA VAL A 272 0.29 7.57 9.59
C VAL A 272 1.12 6.58 10.41
N VAL A 273 2.40 6.48 10.10
CA VAL A 273 3.34 5.55 10.73
C VAL A 273 4.29 6.32 11.62
N GLN A 274 4.24 6.05 12.93
CA GLN A 274 5.29 6.51 13.86
C GLN A 274 5.65 5.41 14.87
N PRO A 275 6.91 5.36 15.32
CA PRO A 275 8.02 6.22 14.91
C PRO A 275 8.51 5.91 13.48
N GLN A 276 8.85 6.95 12.70
CA GLN A 276 9.54 6.84 11.39
C GLN A 276 10.86 7.62 11.35
N SER A 277 11.52 7.72 12.49
CA SER A 277 12.86 8.31 12.58
C SER A 277 13.71 7.63 13.62
N GLY A 278 15.02 7.75 13.44
CA GLY A 278 16.00 7.19 14.37
C GLY A 278 16.06 5.65 14.35
N PRO A 279 16.77 5.04 15.32
CA PRO A 279 17.09 3.61 15.29
C PRO A 279 15.89 2.68 15.54
N ILE A 280 14.74 3.23 15.93
CA ILE A 280 13.51 2.49 16.20
C ILE A 280 12.43 2.74 15.14
N ALA A 281 12.76 3.43 14.04
CA ALA A 281 11.81 3.66 12.96
C ALA A 281 11.18 2.33 12.50
N SER A 282 9.85 2.33 12.36
CA SER A 282 9.08 1.14 12.00
C SER A 282 9.52 0.54 10.66
N ALA A 283 9.99 1.40 9.77
CA ALA A 283 10.51 1.05 8.46
C ALA A 283 11.81 0.24 8.47
N ILE A 284 12.53 0.11 9.59
CA ILE A 284 13.84 -0.52 9.61
C ILE A 284 13.71 -2.05 9.60
N LEU A 285 14.34 -2.67 8.60
CA LEU A 285 14.71 -4.09 8.62
C LEU A 285 16.22 -4.23 8.84
N LYS A 286 16.61 -5.32 9.50
CA LYS A 286 18.02 -5.71 9.64
C LYS A 286 18.49 -6.46 8.40
N ASP A 287 19.80 -6.44 8.16
CA ASP A 287 20.44 -7.44 7.32
C ASP A 287 20.16 -8.85 7.88
N GLY A 288 19.91 -9.81 7.01
CA GLY A 288 19.58 -11.18 7.40
C GLY A 288 19.52 -12.11 6.20
N ASN A 289 19.53 -13.41 6.43
CA ASN A 289 19.40 -14.44 5.38
C ASN A 289 20.43 -14.31 4.22
N GLY A 290 21.57 -13.67 4.45
CA GLY A 290 22.61 -13.44 3.43
C GLY A 290 22.28 -12.33 2.42
N VAL A 291 21.30 -11.47 2.72
CA VAL A 291 20.91 -10.35 1.86
C VAL A 291 21.14 -9.00 2.57
N GLU A 292 21.44 -7.97 1.77
CA GLU A 292 21.70 -6.60 2.23
C GLU A 292 20.41 -5.78 2.31
N VAL A 293 20.36 -4.86 3.27
CA VAL A 293 19.30 -3.87 3.44
C VAL A 293 19.85 -2.45 3.37
N SER A 294 19.10 -1.57 2.72
CA SER A 294 19.35 -0.13 2.73
C SER A 294 18.15 0.59 3.36
N ASN A 295 18.32 1.13 4.57
CA ASN A 295 17.28 1.87 5.29
C ASN A 295 17.55 3.38 5.18
N ILE A 296 16.67 4.12 4.50
CA ILE A 296 16.89 5.50 4.08
C ILE A 296 15.76 6.40 4.61
N GLU A 297 16.10 7.22 5.59
CA GLU A 297 15.29 8.35 6.04
C GLU A 297 15.55 9.54 5.11
N VAL A 298 14.53 10.00 4.38
CA VAL A 298 14.71 11.01 3.31
C VAL A 298 15.23 12.34 3.84
N GLN A 299 14.85 12.73 5.06
CA GLN A 299 15.35 13.95 5.73
C GLN A 299 16.85 13.89 6.01
N LYS A 300 17.41 12.69 6.29
CA LYS A 300 18.86 12.51 6.49
C LYS A 300 19.61 12.42 5.17
N ALA A 301 18.99 11.81 4.16
CA ALA A 301 19.59 11.63 2.86
C ALA A 301 19.63 12.91 2.01
N CYS A 302 18.64 13.79 2.19
CA CYS A 302 18.46 15.06 1.48
C CYS A 302 18.15 16.21 2.49
N PRO A 303 19.07 16.58 3.37
CA PRO A 303 18.79 17.54 4.44
C PRO A 303 18.50 18.94 3.89
N ALA A 304 17.41 19.54 4.40
CA ALA A 304 16.98 20.91 4.06
C ALA A 304 16.72 21.14 2.55
N THR A 305 16.24 20.11 1.85
CA THR A 305 15.82 20.22 0.44
C THR A 305 14.35 19.80 0.27
N PRO A 306 13.72 20.05 -0.89
CA PRO A 306 12.36 19.59 -1.15
C PRO A 306 12.16 18.07 -0.99
N ALA A 307 13.08 17.24 -1.50
CA ALA A 307 12.97 15.78 -1.37
C ALA A 307 13.14 15.25 0.06
N GLY A 308 13.78 16.01 0.95
CA GLY A 308 13.94 15.64 2.37
C GLY A 308 13.27 16.63 3.31
N GLY A 309 12.24 17.34 2.83
CA GLY A 309 11.44 18.27 3.63
C GLY A 309 10.34 17.53 4.40
N GLU A 310 9.14 18.13 4.41
CA GLU A 310 7.93 17.45 4.87
C GLU A 310 7.46 16.49 3.77
N VAL A 311 7.61 15.19 4.01
CA VAL A 311 7.15 14.13 3.12
C VAL A 311 6.11 13.31 3.87
N THR A 312 4.88 13.31 3.39
CA THR A 312 3.74 12.57 3.95
C THR A 312 3.87 11.06 3.70
N HIS A 313 2.99 10.27 4.31
CA HIS A 313 3.01 8.80 4.18
C HIS A 313 2.90 8.33 2.71
N GLU A 314 1.97 8.90 1.97
CA GLU A 314 1.71 8.77 0.54
C GLU A 314 2.66 9.61 -0.31
N GLY A 315 3.17 10.73 0.22
CA GLY A 315 4.13 11.59 -0.48
C GLY A 315 5.43 10.89 -0.87
N MET A 316 5.78 9.81 -0.16
CA MET A 316 6.88 8.93 -0.53
C MET A 316 6.73 8.33 -1.95
N LEU A 317 5.50 8.13 -2.43
CA LEU A 317 5.22 7.52 -3.75
C LEU A 317 5.62 8.40 -4.93
N TYR A 318 5.65 9.72 -4.76
CA TYR A 318 6.16 10.63 -5.78
C TYR A 318 7.56 11.15 -5.49
N ASN A 319 8.11 10.94 -4.29
CA ASN A 319 9.37 11.52 -3.86
C ASN A 319 10.52 11.25 -4.85
N SER A 320 11.24 12.31 -5.21
CA SER A 320 12.30 12.25 -6.24
C SER A 320 13.48 11.34 -5.85
N LEU A 321 13.93 11.40 -4.59
CA LEU A 321 14.98 10.53 -4.06
C LEU A 321 14.50 9.07 -3.99
N ALA A 322 13.26 8.85 -3.54
CA ALA A 322 12.67 7.51 -3.45
C ALA A 322 12.63 6.83 -4.83
N PHE A 323 12.20 7.54 -5.87
CA PHE A 323 12.20 7.01 -7.24
C PHE A 323 13.61 6.76 -7.79
N ALA A 324 14.58 7.61 -7.44
CA ALA A 324 15.98 7.39 -7.85
C ALA A 324 16.57 6.14 -7.19
N LEU A 325 16.27 5.90 -5.92
CA LEU A 325 16.69 4.70 -5.19
C LEU A 325 15.94 3.45 -5.65
N LEU A 326 14.67 3.57 -6.03
CA LEU A 326 13.93 2.52 -6.72
C LEU A 326 14.64 2.14 -8.00
N ARG A 327 14.93 3.09 -8.90
CA ARG A 327 15.68 2.83 -10.13
C ARG A 327 17.02 2.16 -9.84
N ASP A 328 17.77 2.68 -8.87
CA ASP A 328 19.08 2.15 -8.51
C ASP A 328 19.01 0.69 -8.04
N ALA A 329 18.03 0.35 -7.19
CA ALA A 329 17.78 -1.03 -6.76
C ALA A 329 17.47 -1.96 -7.94
N LEU A 330 16.62 -1.53 -8.88
CA LEU A 330 16.22 -2.38 -10.01
C LEU A 330 17.29 -2.50 -11.11
N THR A 331 18.33 -1.67 -11.10
CA THR A 331 19.35 -1.62 -12.17
C THR A 331 20.75 -2.00 -11.70
N ASN A 332 20.90 -2.41 -10.43
CA ASN A 332 22.17 -2.83 -9.84
C ASN A 332 21.97 -4.06 -8.96
N GLU A 333 23.06 -4.74 -8.60
CA GLU A 333 23.00 -5.81 -7.59
C GLU A 333 22.79 -5.24 -6.18
N GLY A 334 21.89 -5.87 -5.44
CA GLY A 334 21.57 -5.50 -4.06
C GLY A 334 20.61 -4.31 -3.96
N PRO A 335 20.33 -3.83 -2.73
CA PRO A 335 19.38 -2.76 -2.53
C PRO A 335 19.88 -1.43 -3.12
N GLY A 336 18.99 -0.45 -3.23
CA GLY A 336 19.30 0.91 -3.65
C GLY A 336 20.26 1.58 -2.65
N LYS A 337 21.38 2.12 -3.14
CA LYS A 337 22.43 2.72 -2.30
C LYS A 337 22.58 4.21 -2.55
N LEU A 338 22.62 4.99 -1.47
CA LEU A 338 22.72 6.46 -1.54
C LEU A 338 24.00 6.98 -2.17
N ASP A 339 25.08 6.20 -2.12
CA ASP A 339 26.38 6.55 -2.71
C ASP A 339 26.38 6.50 -4.25
N ARG A 340 25.41 5.79 -4.84
CA ARG A 340 25.18 5.74 -6.30
C ARG A 340 24.25 6.84 -6.83
N ILE A 341 23.70 7.69 -5.96
CA ILE A 341 22.70 8.70 -6.33
C ILE A 341 23.34 10.11 -6.43
N ASP A 342 23.14 10.79 -7.57
CA ASP A 342 23.45 12.23 -7.69
C ASP A 342 22.48 13.05 -6.81
N LYS A 343 23.04 13.72 -5.80
CA LYS A 343 22.29 14.51 -4.82
C LYS A 343 21.55 15.72 -5.39
N LYS A 344 21.76 16.09 -6.66
CA LYS A 344 20.90 17.07 -7.34
C LYS A 344 19.42 16.67 -7.33
N ILE A 345 19.12 15.37 -7.29
CA ILE A 345 17.74 14.87 -7.18
C ILE A 345 17.02 15.45 -5.96
N CYS A 346 17.76 15.77 -4.89
CA CYS A 346 17.20 16.32 -3.66
C CYS A 346 16.50 17.68 -3.88
N ALA A 347 16.82 18.41 -4.96
CA ALA A 347 16.26 19.72 -5.27
C ALA A 347 14.80 19.65 -5.77
N ASP A 348 14.35 18.50 -6.27
CA ASP A 348 12.98 18.30 -6.74
C ASP A 348 12.16 17.57 -5.67
N PRO A 349 10.90 17.96 -5.40
CA PRO A 349 10.04 17.22 -4.47
C PRO A 349 9.51 15.92 -5.08
N ALA A 350 9.32 15.89 -6.40
CA ALA A 350 8.69 14.80 -7.11
C ALA A 350 9.52 14.28 -8.29
N ALA A 351 9.48 12.96 -8.51
CA ALA A 351 10.14 12.29 -9.61
C ALA A 351 9.47 12.60 -10.96
N GLY A 352 10.21 12.42 -12.06
CA GLY A 352 9.65 12.41 -13.42
C GLY A 352 8.94 13.70 -13.87
N LYS A 353 9.11 14.81 -13.14
CA LYS A 353 8.37 16.07 -13.33
C LYS A 353 6.85 15.88 -13.22
N LEU A 354 6.41 15.02 -12.29
CA LEU A 354 4.98 14.91 -11.98
C LEU A 354 4.40 16.30 -11.68
N ASP A 355 3.26 16.60 -12.26
CA ASP A 355 2.61 17.90 -12.12
C ASP A 355 1.82 18.00 -10.80
N ALA A 356 1.25 19.19 -10.54
CA ALA A 356 0.49 19.44 -9.32
C ALA A 356 -0.77 18.56 -9.21
N LEU A 357 -1.36 18.13 -10.33
CA LEU A 357 -2.55 17.27 -10.33
C LEU A 357 -2.17 15.83 -10.00
N GLU A 358 -1.04 15.34 -10.51
CA GLU A 358 -0.49 14.02 -10.19
C GLU A 358 -0.09 13.90 -8.71
N ILE A 359 0.57 14.94 -8.19
CA ILE A 359 0.88 15.06 -6.76
C ILE A 359 -0.42 15.09 -5.95
N GLN A 360 -1.37 15.95 -6.29
CA GLN A 360 -2.65 16.05 -5.58
C GLN A 360 -3.45 14.74 -5.63
N ALA A 361 -3.42 14.01 -6.74
CA ALA A 361 -4.07 12.71 -6.86
C ALA A 361 -3.41 11.65 -5.98
N THR A 362 -2.10 11.74 -5.75
CA THR A 362 -1.39 10.86 -4.80
C THR A 362 -1.76 11.20 -3.36
N GLU A 363 -1.75 12.48 -2.97
CA GLU A 363 -2.17 12.94 -1.63
C GLU A 363 -3.64 12.57 -1.33
N ALA A 364 -4.52 12.56 -2.34
CA ALA A 364 -5.93 12.21 -2.17
C ALA A 364 -6.14 10.73 -1.76
N VAL A 365 -5.14 9.86 -1.91
CA VAL A 365 -5.26 8.43 -1.57
C VAL A 365 -5.60 8.24 -0.08
N LEU A 366 -5.07 9.08 0.82
CA LEU A 366 -5.42 8.96 2.25
C LEU A 366 -6.87 9.35 2.57
N VAL A 367 -7.46 10.27 1.80
CA VAL A 367 -8.88 10.63 1.95
C VAL A 367 -9.77 9.44 1.53
N ASP A 368 -9.45 8.83 0.39
CA ASP A 368 -10.15 7.63 -0.10
C ASP A 368 -9.97 6.45 0.88
N ALA A 369 -8.77 6.29 1.43
CA ALA A 369 -8.48 5.29 2.46
C ALA A 369 -9.34 5.49 3.71
N GLY A 370 -9.48 6.72 4.20
CA GLY A 370 -10.35 7.05 5.32
C GLY A 370 -11.82 6.69 5.05
N ALA A 371 -12.33 6.98 3.85
CA ALA A 371 -13.68 6.62 3.44
C ALA A 371 -13.89 5.09 3.38
N ASN A 372 -12.92 4.35 2.83
CA ASN A 372 -12.96 2.89 2.78
C ASN A 372 -12.93 2.26 4.17
N VAL A 373 -12.09 2.79 5.09
CA VAL A 373 -12.09 2.37 6.49
C VAL A 373 -13.48 2.56 7.10
N LEU A 374 -14.15 3.69 6.89
CA LEU A 374 -15.50 3.94 7.43
C LEU A 374 -16.53 2.98 6.83
N ALA A 375 -16.53 2.82 5.51
CA ALA A 375 -17.50 2.01 4.76
C ALA A 375 -17.35 0.50 4.95
N TYR A 376 -16.19 0.02 5.41
CA TYR A 376 -15.93 -1.42 5.54
C TYR A 376 -16.95 -2.14 6.44
N PRO A 377 -17.70 -3.13 5.95
CA PRO A 377 -18.81 -3.71 6.71
C PRO A 377 -18.37 -4.64 7.85
N ASN A 378 -17.20 -5.28 7.73
CA ASN A 378 -16.78 -6.36 8.65
C ASN A 378 -15.91 -5.84 9.81
N LYS A 379 -16.39 -4.81 10.51
CA LYS A 379 -15.67 -4.24 11.66
C LYS A 379 -15.47 -5.29 12.77
N VAL A 380 -14.29 -5.29 13.39
CA VAL A 380 -13.91 -6.14 14.51
C VAL A 380 -13.55 -5.30 15.74
N ARG A 381 -13.56 -5.92 16.92
CA ARG A 381 -13.21 -5.26 18.20
C ARG A 381 -11.82 -5.63 18.72
N ARG A 382 -11.15 -6.52 18.02
CA ARG A 382 -9.83 -7.05 18.35
C ARG A 382 -9.19 -7.62 17.10
N GLU A 383 -7.87 -7.72 17.16
CA GLU A 383 -7.07 -8.39 16.17
C GLU A 383 -7.52 -9.85 15.91
N HIS A 384 -7.37 -10.31 14.67
CA HIS A 384 -7.59 -11.70 14.29
C HIS A 384 -6.59 -12.65 14.96
N THR A 385 -6.97 -13.93 14.99
CA THR A 385 -6.08 -14.97 15.52
C THR A 385 -4.98 -15.28 14.50
N ILE A 386 -3.75 -15.47 14.99
CA ILE A 386 -2.63 -15.91 14.16
C ILE A 386 -2.95 -17.27 13.52
N LYS A 387 -2.73 -17.39 12.20
CA LYS A 387 -2.94 -18.62 11.43
C LYS A 387 -2.03 -19.73 11.93
N ALA A 388 -2.50 -20.98 11.82
CA ALA A 388 -1.82 -22.14 12.41
C ALA A 388 -0.36 -22.29 11.96
N TYR A 389 -0.05 -22.03 10.68
CA TYR A 389 1.30 -22.11 10.14
C TYR A 389 2.28 -21.07 10.72
N ALA A 390 1.76 -20.02 11.35
CA ALA A 390 2.54 -18.91 11.90
C ALA A 390 2.66 -18.96 13.43
N LYS A 391 1.96 -19.89 14.09
CA LYS A 391 2.11 -20.14 15.52
C LYS A 391 3.43 -20.87 15.75
N VAL A 392 4.26 -20.31 16.64
CA VAL A 392 5.51 -20.90 17.09
C VAL A 392 5.25 -21.76 18.32
#